data_AF-A0A851QJ51-F1
#
_entry.id   AF-A0A851QJ51-F1
#
_cell.length_a   1.000
_cell.length_b   1.000
_cell.length_c   1.000
_cell.angle_alpha   90.00
_cell.angle_beta   90.00
_cell.angle_gamma   90.00
#
_symmetry.space_group_name_H-M   'P 1'
#
loop_
_entity.id
_entity.type
_entity.pdbx_description
1 polymer ?
#
loop_
_entity_poly.entity_id
_entity_poly.type
_entity_poly.pdbx_seq_one_letter_code
_entity_poly.pdbx_strand_id
1 'polypeptide(L)'
;LYFAGSTTLFNALLMKCLEREVMALCRYTARRNTPPRFVALVPQEEEMDEQKVQAAPPGFHIIFLPYADDKRNVDFTEKVPASREQVDKMKEIIQKLRFKYRTDSFENPVLQQHFRNLEALALDMMEPEQAEDLTSENYWWV
;
A
#
# COMPACT_ATOMS: atom_id res chain seq x y z
N LEU A 1 -6.95 -1.48 -28.63
CA LEU A 1 -5.79 -0.70 -29.12
C LEU A 1 -4.54 -1.53 -28.86
N TYR A 2 -4.06 -2.27 -29.86
CA TYR A 2 -2.78 -2.98 -29.80
C TYR A 2 -1.84 -2.28 -30.77
N PHE A 3 -0.81 -1.62 -30.24
CA PHE A 3 0.22 -0.98 -31.06
C PHE A 3 1.40 -1.95 -31.13
N ALA A 4 1.67 -2.50 -32.30
CA ALA A 4 2.79 -3.42 -32.49
C ALA A 4 4.11 -2.76 -32.04
N GLY A 5 4.92 -3.48 -31.26
CA GLY A 5 6.19 -2.99 -30.71
C GLY A 5 6.08 -2.30 -29.33
N SER A 6 4.86 -2.07 -28.81
CA SER A 6 4.69 -1.45 -27.49
C SER A 6 5.36 -2.25 -26.37
N THR A 7 5.23 -3.59 -26.38
CA THR A 7 5.83 -4.46 -25.36
C THR A 7 7.35 -4.41 -25.39
N THR A 8 7.96 -4.41 -26.58
CA THR A 8 9.42 -4.33 -26.73
C THR A 8 9.96 -3.00 -26.18
N LEU A 9 9.30 -1.89 -26.53
CA LEU A 9 9.68 -0.57 -26.02
C LEU A 9 9.46 -0.46 -24.50
N PHE A 10 8.32 -0.93 -24.01
CA PHE A 10 7.98 -0.91 -22.59
C PHE A 10 8.99 -1.70 -21.76
N ASN A 11 9.36 -2.91 -22.21
CA ASN A 11 10.36 -3.74 -21.53
C ASN A 11 11.75 -3.10 -21.57
N ALA A 12 12.15 -2.52 -22.71
CA ALA A 12 13.43 -1.81 -22.80
C ALA A 12 13.49 -0.62 -21.84
N LEU A 13 12.38 0.14 -21.71
CA LEU A 13 12.27 1.24 -20.77
C LEU A 13 12.33 0.75 -19.32
N LEU A 14 11.57 -0.29 -18.98
CA LEU A 14 11.57 -0.91 -17.65
C LEU A 14 12.98 -1.31 -17.23
N MET A 15 13.67 -2.10 -18.07
CA MET A 15 15.03 -2.57 -17.79
C MET A 15 16.01 -1.41 -17.59
N LYS A 16 15.92 -0.36 -18.43
CA LYS A 16 16.82 0.80 -18.32
C LYS A 16 16.49 1.71 -17.14
N CYS A 17 15.24 1.78 -16.71
CA CYS A 17 14.83 2.50 -15.51
C CYS A 17 15.32 1.78 -14.24
N LEU A 18 15.21 0.45 -14.19
CA LEU A 18 15.75 -0.37 -13.11
C LEU A 18 17.27 -0.23 -13.00
N GLU A 19 18.00 -0.42 -14.11
CA GLU A 19 19.47 -0.35 -14.15
C GLU A 19 20.04 1.00 -13.69
N ARG A 20 19.29 2.08 -13.95
CA ARG A 20 19.73 3.45 -13.66
C ARG A 20 19.13 4.01 -12.37
N GLU A 21 18.29 3.25 -11.68
CA GLU A 21 17.55 3.70 -10.48
C GLU A 21 16.75 5.00 -10.73
N VAL A 22 16.10 5.10 -11.89
CA VAL A 22 15.32 6.28 -12.28
C VAL A 22 13.85 5.96 -12.50
N MET A 23 12.99 6.93 -12.18
CA MET A 23 11.56 6.91 -12.51
C MET A 23 11.25 7.80 -13.71
N ALA A 24 10.18 7.51 -14.43
CA ALA A 24 9.71 8.35 -15.53
C ALA A 24 8.61 9.30 -15.05
N LEU A 25 8.88 10.62 -15.07
CA LEU A 25 7.89 11.64 -14.77
C LEU A 25 6.95 11.83 -15.95
N CYS A 26 5.65 11.70 -15.72
CA CYS A 26 4.62 11.76 -16.75
C CYS A 26 3.49 12.74 -16.40
N ARG A 27 2.85 13.27 -17.44
CA ARG A 27 1.57 13.99 -17.32
C ARG A 27 0.44 13.01 -17.61
N TYR A 28 -0.28 12.61 -16.57
CA TYR A 28 -1.39 11.67 -16.65
C TYR A 28 -2.73 12.38 -16.85
N THR A 29 -3.58 11.86 -17.74
CA THR A 29 -4.95 12.35 -17.96
C THR A 29 -5.85 11.15 -18.21
N ALA A 30 -6.64 10.77 -17.20
CA ALA A 30 -7.39 9.51 -17.19
C ALA A 30 -8.45 9.42 -18.30
N ARG A 31 -9.15 10.52 -18.57
CA ARG A 31 -10.23 10.60 -19.56
C ARG A 31 -10.25 11.98 -20.22
N ARG A 32 -11.02 12.11 -21.30
CA ARG A 32 -11.22 13.43 -21.93
C ARG A 32 -11.80 14.42 -20.92
N ASN A 33 -11.35 15.67 -20.97
CA ASN A 33 -11.82 16.77 -20.13
C ASN A 33 -11.59 16.60 -18.61
N THR A 34 -10.61 15.80 -18.18
CA THR A 34 -10.12 15.84 -16.79
C THR A 34 -8.82 16.62 -16.67
N PRO A 35 -8.62 17.40 -15.60
CA PRO A 35 -7.33 18.04 -15.33
C PRO A 35 -6.20 17.01 -15.29
N PRO A 36 -5.02 17.33 -15.86
CA PRO A 36 -3.87 16.45 -15.76
C PRO A 36 -3.35 16.37 -14.32
N ARG A 37 -2.66 15.27 -13.99
CA ARG A 37 -1.86 15.12 -12.78
C ARG A 37 -0.43 14.72 -13.15
N PHE A 38 0.55 15.18 -12.36
CA PHE A 38 1.89 14.62 -12.45
C PHE A 38 1.92 13.25 -11.78
N VAL A 39 2.52 12.27 -12.45
CA VAL A 39 2.73 10.93 -11.91
C VAL A 39 4.19 10.53 -12.10
N ALA A 40 4.74 9.80 -11.14
CA ALA A 40 5.99 9.10 -11.28
C ALA A 40 5.69 7.64 -11.65
N LEU A 41 6.19 7.21 -12.81
CA LEU A 41 6.21 5.79 -13.18
C LEU A 41 7.47 5.18 -12.57
N VAL A 42 7.31 4.53 -11.43
CA VAL A 42 8.40 3.86 -10.72
C VAL A 42 8.56 2.44 -11.28
N PRO A 43 9.75 2.07 -11.79
CA PRO A 43 9.95 0.73 -12.32
C PRO A 43 9.82 -0.32 -11.21
N GLN A 44 9.12 -1.42 -11.51
CA GLN A 44 8.88 -2.54 -10.60
C GLN A 44 9.34 -3.83 -11.29
N GLU A 45 10.28 -4.52 -10.65
CA GLU A 45 10.72 -5.85 -11.07
C GLU A 45 9.69 -6.91 -10.67
N GLU A 46 9.71 -8.04 -11.37
CA GLU A 46 8.89 -9.18 -11.00
C GLU A 46 9.44 -9.84 -9.72
N GLU A 47 8.59 -10.02 -8.73
CA GLU A 47 8.90 -10.78 -7.52
C GLU A 47 7.98 -11.99 -7.41
N MET A 48 8.58 -13.16 -7.21
CA MET A 48 7.88 -14.42 -7.00
C MET A 48 8.08 -14.86 -5.55
N ASP A 49 7.02 -15.33 -4.92
CA ASP A 49 7.11 -15.88 -3.57
C ASP A 49 7.66 -17.32 -3.55
N GLU A 50 7.82 -17.88 -2.34
CA GLU A 50 8.29 -19.25 -2.13
C GLU A 50 7.39 -20.32 -2.78
N GLN A 51 6.12 -20.00 -3.02
CA GLN A 51 5.13 -20.87 -3.64
C GLN A 51 5.06 -20.69 -5.17
N LYS A 52 5.94 -19.87 -5.75
CA LYS A 52 5.96 -19.48 -7.16
C LYS A 52 4.67 -18.75 -7.59
N VAL A 53 4.04 -18.05 -6.67
CA VAL A 53 2.98 -17.08 -6.96
C VAL A 53 3.64 -15.71 -7.19
N GLN A 54 3.13 -14.97 -8.16
CA GLN A 54 3.62 -13.62 -8.45
C GLN A 54 3.21 -12.67 -7.33
N ALA A 55 4.17 -12.27 -6.50
CA ALA A 55 3.98 -11.34 -5.39
C ALA A 55 3.96 -9.88 -5.89
N ALA A 56 4.86 -9.55 -6.83
CA ALA A 56 4.87 -8.25 -7.51
C ALA A 56 4.96 -8.45 -9.02
N PRO A 57 4.02 -7.90 -9.82
CA PRO A 57 4.08 -8.02 -11.29
C PRO A 57 5.15 -7.09 -11.89
N PRO A 58 5.79 -7.45 -13.02
CA PRO A 58 6.72 -6.56 -13.70
C PRO A 58 6.00 -5.39 -14.37
N GLY A 59 6.54 -4.18 -14.23
CA GLY A 59 5.97 -3.00 -14.89
C GLY A 59 6.34 -1.69 -14.22
N PHE A 60 5.41 -0.73 -14.24
CA PHE A 60 5.58 0.56 -13.59
C PHE A 60 4.46 0.81 -12.59
N HIS A 61 4.82 1.13 -11.35
CA HIS A 61 3.89 1.65 -10.36
C HIS A 61 3.63 3.13 -10.66
N ILE A 62 2.36 3.49 -10.87
CA ILE A 62 1.96 4.87 -11.10
C ILE A 62 1.73 5.58 -9.76
N ILE A 63 2.69 6.40 -9.32
CA ILE A 63 2.57 7.19 -8.10
C ILE A 63 2.09 8.60 -8.44
N PHE A 64 0.95 9.01 -7.89
CA PHE A 64 0.43 10.37 -8.05
C PHE A 64 1.23 11.36 -7.22
N LEU A 65 1.75 12.40 -7.87
CA LEU A 65 2.49 13.46 -7.19
C LEU A 65 1.52 14.58 -6.79
N PRO A 66 1.57 15.05 -5.53
CA PRO A 66 0.71 16.13 -5.06
C PRO A 66 1.06 17.46 -5.73
N TYR A 67 0.03 18.24 -6.07
CA TYR A 67 0.21 19.66 -6.40
C TYR A 67 0.49 20.48 -5.15
N ALA A 68 0.79 21.77 -5.33
CA ALA A 68 1.00 22.69 -4.21
C ALA A 68 -0.25 22.73 -3.28
N ASP A 69 -1.44 22.71 -3.88
CA ASP A 69 -2.71 22.81 -3.14
C ASP A 69 -3.03 21.55 -2.30
N ASP A 70 -2.43 20.41 -2.64
CA ASP A 70 -2.56 19.17 -1.87
C ASP A 70 -1.65 19.17 -0.62
N LYS A 71 -0.63 20.05 -0.58
CA LYS A 71 0.30 20.16 0.55
C LYS A 71 -0.28 21.04 1.63
N ARG A 72 -0.37 20.52 2.86
CA ARG A 72 -0.82 21.26 4.04
C ARG A 72 0.37 21.75 4.84
N ASN A 73 0.38 23.03 5.18
CA ASN A 73 1.33 23.57 6.14
C ASN A 73 0.96 23.06 7.53
N VAL A 74 1.98 22.65 8.29
CA VAL A 74 1.85 22.19 9.67
C VAL A 74 2.73 23.07 10.53
N ASP A 75 2.22 23.51 11.67
CA ASP A 75 3.01 24.27 12.62
C ASP A 75 4.04 23.37 13.30
N PHE A 76 5.30 23.78 13.26
CA PHE A 76 6.38 23.04 13.90
C PHE A 76 6.62 23.58 15.31
N THR A 77 6.64 22.68 16.28
CA THR A 77 7.16 22.96 17.62
C THR A 77 8.68 22.88 17.64
N GLU A 78 9.29 23.35 18.72
CA GLU A 78 10.73 23.20 18.92
C GLU A 78 11.14 21.72 18.86
N LYS A 79 12.17 21.42 18.07
CA LYS A 79 12.67 20.06 17.91
C LYS A 79 13.49 19.67 19.14
N VAL A 80 12.84 19.04 20.11
CA VAL A 80 13.51 18.49 21.31
C VAL A 80 13.99 17.05 21.01
N PRO A 81 15.31 16.80 20.92
CA PRO A 81 15.81 15.45 20.68
C PRO A 81 15.74 14.60 21.96
N ALA A 82 15.44 13.31 21.81
CA ALA A 82 15.54 12.35 22.90
C ALA A 82 17.01 12.03 23.24
N SER A 83 17.26 11.66 24.49
CA SER A 83 18.56 11.15 24.94
C SER A 83 18.85 9.77 24.34
N ARG A 84 20.14 9.39 24.29
CA ARG A 84 20.55 8.07 23.79
C ARG A 84 19.91 6.93 24.59
N GLU A 85 19.84 7.07 25.92
CA GLU A 85 19.23 6.07 26.80
C GLU A 85 17.74 5.85 26.50
N GLN A 86 16.98 6.92 26.27
CA GLN A 86 15.57 6.84 25.87
C GLN A 86 15.40 6.14 24.53
N VAL A 87 16.26 6.45 23.56
CA VAL A 87 16.26 5.82 22.24
C VAL A 87 16.57 4.32 22.36
N ASP A 88 17.56 3.94 23.15
CA ASP A 88 17.95 2.55 23.31
C ASP A 88 16.88 1.73 24.03
N LYS A 89 16.21 2.32 25.04
CA LYS A 89 15.04 1.67 25.67
C LYS A 89 13.85 1.52 24.72
N MET A 90 13.60 2.49 23.85
CA MET A 90 12.54 2.37 22.85
C MET A 90 12.86 1.29 21.81
N LYS A 91 14.12 1.09 21.44
CA LYS A 91 14.53 -0.02 20.54
C LYS A 91 14.21 -1.38 21.15
N GLU A 92 14.44 -1.57 22.45
CA GLU A 92 14.09 -2.82 23.15
C GLU A 92 12.58 -3.11 23.06
N ILE A 93 11.74 -2.07 23.19
CA ILE A 93 10.27 -2.18 23.06
C ILE A 93 9.87 -2.55 21.63
N ILE A 94 10.39 -1.84 20.63
CA ILE A 94 10.10 -2.09 19.21
C ILE A 94 10.49 -3.52 18.82
N GLN A 95 11.62 -4.03 19.34
CA GLN A 95 12.04 -5.40 19.07
C GLN A 95 11.07 -6.44 19.64
N LYS A 96 10.51 -6.19 20.83
CA LYS A 96 9.50 -7.09 21.44
C LYS A 96 8.16 -7.06 20.70
N LEU A 97 7.78 -5.92 20.14
CA LEU A 97 6.52 -5.74 19.40
C LEU A 97 6.64 -6.04 17.90
N ARG A 98 7.80 -6.52 17.43
CA ARG A 98 8.04 -6.77 16.01
C ARG A 98 7.26 -7.99 15.54
N PHE A 99 6.43 -7.80 14.51
CA PHE A 99 5.77 -8.88 13.78
C PHE A 99 6.03 -8.77 12.27
N LYS A 100 5.79 -9.86 11.53
CA LYS A 100 5.90 -9.88 10.07
C LYS A 100 4.58 -9.40 9.47
N TYR A 101 4.55 -8.15 9.01
CA TYR A 101 3.40 -7.60 8.28
C TYR A 101 3.22 -8.29 6.93
N ARG A 102 1.97 -8.60 6.57
CA ARG A 102 1.57 -8.96 5.20
C ARG A 102 0.35 -8.13 4.80
N THR A 103 0.21 -7.86 3.51
CA THR A 103 -0.89 -7.06 2.96
C THR A 103 -2.26 -7.70 3.13
N ASP A 104 -2.31 -9.03 3.32
CA ASP A 104 -3.51 -9.86 3.51
C ASP A 104 -3.79 -10.19 4.97
N SER A 105 -3.04 -9.62 5.93
CA SER A 105 -3.19 -9.95 7.36
C SER A 105 -4.45 -9.37 8.01
N PHE A 106 -5.07 -8.37 7.40
CA PHE A 106 -6.19 -7.64 7.99
C PHE A 106 -7.36 -7.58 7.02
N GLU A 107 -8.50 -8.09 7.46
CA GLU A 107 -9.76 -7.96 6.74
C GLU A 107 -10.50 -6.71 7.19
N ASN A 108 -11.42 -6.21 6.36
CA ASN A 108 -12.24 -5.07 6.72
C ASN A 108 -13.40 -5.53 7.62
N PRO A 109 -13.43 -5.19 8.93
CA PRO A 109 -14.44 -5.69 9.85
C PRO A 109 -15.86 -5.23 9.48
N VAL A 110 -16.00 -4.03 8.91
CA VAL A 110 -17.31 -3.51 8.47
C VAL A 110 -17.86 -4.32 7.30
N LEU A 111 -17.01 -4.67 6.33
CA LEU A 111 -17.42 -5.52 5.22
C LEU A 111 -17.73 -6.95 5.69
N GLN A 112 -16.91 -7.51 6.58
CA GLN A 112 -17.15 -8.85 7.12
C GLN A 112 -18.50 -8.91 7.84
N GLN A 113 -18.77 -7.98 8.76
CA GLN A 113 -20.06 -7.95 9.45
C GLN A 113 -21.23 -7.74 8.48
N HIS A 114 -21.05 -6.89 7.46
CA HIS A 114 -22.09 -6.65 6.46
C HIS A 114 -22.47 -7.94 5.72
N PHE A 115 -21.50 -8.72 5.25
CA PHE A 115 -21.77 -9.97 4.54
C PHE A 115 -22.30 -11.07 5.46
N ARG A 116 -21.83 -11.17 6.71
CA ARG A 116 -22.39 -12.10 7.70
C ARG A 116 -23.86 -11.81 8.00
N ASN A 117 -24.25 -10.54 8.06
CA ASN A 117 -25.64 -10.15 8.22
C ASN A 117 -26.49 -10.57 7.01
N LEU A 118 -25.99 -10.35 5.78
CA LEU A 118 -26.69 -10.75 4.56
C LEU A 118 -26.83 -12.28 4.46
N GLU A 119 -25.80 -13.02 4.84
CA GLU A 119 -25.81 -14.48 4.88
C GLU A 119 -26.84 -15.01 5.89
N ALA A 120 -26.90 -14.44 7.09
CA ALA A 120 -27.88 -14.80 8.10
C ALA A 120 -29.33 -14.54 7.63
N LEU A 121 -29.55 -13.39 6.96
CA LEU A 121 -30.85 -13.06 6.36
C LEU A 121 -31.22 -14.02 5.22
N ALA A 122 -30.25 -14.43 4.39
CA ALA A 122 -30.50 -15.33 3.27
C ALA A 122 -30.79 -16.78 3.71
N LEU A 123 -30.25 -17.18 4.87
CA LEU A 123 -30.39 -18.52 5.43
C LEU A 123 -31.43 -18.62 6.55
N ASP A 124 -32.22 -17.56 6.78
CA ASP A 124 -33.21 -17.44 7.85
C ASP A 124 -32.65 -17.83 9.24
N MET A 125 -31.40 -17.43 9.51
CA MET A 125 -30.75 -17.64 10.81
C MET A 125 -31.35 -16.69 11.85
N MET A 126 -31.41 -17.14 13.11
CA MET A 126 -31.93 -16.32 14.22
C MET A 126 -31.08 -15.07 14.45
N GLU A 127 -29.75 -15.21 14.40
CA GLU A 127 -28.81 -14.11 14.60
C GLU A 127 -27.59 -14.27 13.69
N PRO A 128 -27.01 -13.16 13.20
CA PRO A 128 -25.78 -13.21 12.43
C PRO A 128 -24.56 -13.46 13.31
N GLU A 129 -23.59 -14.20 12.77
CA GLU A 129 -22.27 -14.35 13.37
C GLU A 129 -21.58 -12.97 13.49
N GLN A 130 -20.94 -12.73 14.64
CA GLN A 130 -20.15 -11.52 14.86
C GLN A 130 -18.77 -11.70 14.25
N ALA A 131 -18.40 -10.78 13.36
CA ALA A 131 -17.06 -10.76 12.79
C ALA A 131 -16.04 -10.31 13.84
N GLU A 132 -14.95 -11.06 13.98
CA GLU A 132 -13.82 -10.66 14.82
C GLU A 132 -13.08 -9.49 14.17
N ASP A 133 -12.82 -8.44 14.95
CA ASP A 133 -12.07 -7.27 14.46
C ASP A 133 -10.57 -7.48 14.62
N LEU A 134 -9.93 -7.89 13.53
CA LEU A 134 -8.48 -8.09 13.45
C LEU A 134 -7.68 -6.77 13.50
N THR A 135 -8.33 -5.61 13.37
CA THR A 135 -7.66 -4.30 13.40
C THR A 135 -7.49 -3.75 14.83
N SER A 136 -8.19 -4.34 15.80
CA SER A 136 -8.07 -3.99 17.20
C SER A 136 -6.77 -4.51 17.80
N GLU A 137 -6.18 -3.74 18.72
CA GLU A 137 -4.96 -4.14 19.42
C GLU A 137 -5.23 -5.35 20.34
N ASN A 138 -4.33 -6.33 20.31
CA ASN A 138 -4.45 -7.49 21.19
C ASN A 138 -3.87 -7.18 22.58
N TYR A 139 -4.72 -6.64 23.46
CA TYR A 139 -4.36 -6.30 24.85
C TYR A 139 -3.97 -7.50 25.74
N TRP A 140 -4.23 -8.73 25.30
CA TRP A 140 -3.94 -9.94 26.09
C TRP A 140 -2.47 -10.40 26.04
N TRP A 141 -1.65 -9.82 25.15
CA TRP A 141 -0.23 -10.18 24.96
C TRP A 141 0.76 -9.10 25.43
N VAL A 142 0.26 -7.98 25.97
CA VAL A 142 1.04 -6.87 26.56
C VAL A 142 0.96 -6.92 28.08
#